data_AF-A0A1V2VUK3-F1
#
_entry.id   AF-A0A1V2VUK3-F1
#
_cell.length_a   1.000
_cell.length_b   1.000
_cell.length_c   1.000
_cell.angle_alpha   90.00
_cell.angle_beta   90.00
_cell.angle_gamma   90.00
#
_symmetry.space_group_name_H-M   'P 1'
#
loop_
_entity.id
_entity.type
_entity.pdbx_description
1 polymer ?
#
loop_
_entity_poly.entity_id
_entity_poly.type
_entity_poly.pdbx_seq_one_letter_code
_entity_poly.pdbx_strand_id
1 'polypeptide(L)' 'LLIHGARSVLTHAKEPGEWIEQMKKRRPPNVVIVALANKMARTIWAVLAHDRPYQKGYVSVKPA' A
#
# COMPACT_ATOMS: atom_id res chain seq x y z
N LEU A 1 -0.71 -5.77 -12.79
CA LEU A 1 -1.32 -6.48 -11.64
C LEU A 1 -1.64 -5.56 -10.45
N LEU A 2 -0.70 -4.75 -9.95
CA LEU A 2 -0.91 -3.97 -8.72
C LEU A 2 -2.03 -2.91 -8.79
N ILE A 3 -2.27 -2.29 -9.95
CA ILE A 3 -3.38 -1.31 -10.11
C ILE A 3 -4.75 -1.99 -9.88
N HIS A 4 -4.96 -3.16 -10.48
CA HIS A 4 -6.19 -3.94 -10.29
C HIS A 4 -6.30 -4.47 -8.85
N GLY A 5 -5.18 -4.91 -8.25
CA GLY A 5 -5.13 -5.31 -6.84
C GLY A 5 -5.49 -4.16 -5.89
N ALA A 6 -4.91 -2.98 -6.10
CA ALA A 6 -5.23 -1.78 -5.33
C ALA A 6 -6.71 -1.37 -5.49
N ARG A 7 -7.27 -1.47 -6.70
CA ARG A 7 -8.70 -1.25 -6.94
C ARG A 7 -9.54 -2.24 -6.13
N SER A 8 -9.21 -3.53 -6.14
CA SER A 8 -9.92 -4.54 -5.36
C SER A 8 -9.88 -4.28 -3.85
N VAL A 9 -8.73 -3.85 -3.33
CA VAL A 9 -8.61 -3.43 -1.92
C VAL A 9 -9.53 -2.25 -1.63
N LEU A 10 -9.55 -1.23 -2.49
CA LEU A 10 -10.39 -0.05 -2.28
C LEU A 10 -11.90 -0.35 -2.32
N THR A 11 -12.33 -1.36 -3.08
CA THR A 11 -13.75 -1.69 -3.27
C THR A 11 -14.25 -2.79 -2.35
N HIS A 12 -13.39 -3.73 -1.93
CA HIS A 12 -13.81 -4.95 -1.24
C HIS A 12 -13.17 -5.16 0.14
N ALA A 13 -12.18 -4.36 0.55
CA ALA A 13 -11.62 -4.50 1.89
C ALA A 13 -12.67 -4.10 2.94
N LYS A 14 -12.91 -4.97 3.93
CA LYS A 14 -13.81 -4.68 5.07
C LYS A 14 -13.26 -3.55 5.94
N GLU A 15 -11.95 -3.52 6.12
CA GLU A 15 -11.24 -2.55 6.94
C GLU A 15 -10.07 -1.95 6.15
N PRO A 16 -10.35 -1.00 5.23
CA PRO A 16 -9.29 -0.23 4.61
C PRO A 16 -8.55 0.55 5.69
N GLY A 17 -7.22 0.39 5.76
CA GLY A 17 -6.41 1.05 6.79
C GLY A 17 -6.59 2.57 6.77
N GLU A 18 -6.47 3.22 7.94
CA GLU A 18 -6.78 4.64 8.16
C GLU A 18 -6.19 5.58 7.10
N TRP A 19 -4.94 5.34 6.69
CA TRP A 19 -4.27 6.12 5.65
C TRP A 19 -5.05 6.17 4.32
N ILE A 20 -5.65 5.04 3.90
CA ILE A 20 -6.45 4.96 2.67
C ILE A 20 -7.74 5.78 2.83
N GLU A 21 -8.41 5.65 3.98
CA GLU A 21 -9.64 6.37 4.28
C GLU A 21 -9.41 7.89 4.33
N GLN A 22 -8.31 8.32 4.95
CA GLN A 22 -7.93 9.74 4.94
C GLN A 22 -7.56 10.23 3.52
N MET A 23 -7.01 9.39 2.65
CA MET A 23 -6.71 9.75 1.26
C MET A 23 -7.98 9.88 0.41
N LYS A 24 -8.94 8.96 0.57
CA LYS A 24 -10.25 8.99 -0.13
C LYS A 24 -11.01 10.29 0.16
N LYS A 25 -10.88 10.85 1.35
CA LYS A 25 -11.48 12.16 1.72
C LYS A 25 -10.89 13.35 0.96
N ARG A 26 -9.67 13.24 0.43
CA ARG A 26 -8.89 14.38 -0.09
C ARG A 26 -8.53 14.28 -1.57
N ARG A 27 -8.62 13.09 -2.18
CA ARG A 27 -8.12 12.82 -3.53
C ARG A 27 -9.11 11.97 -4.35
N PRO A 28 -9.16 12.16 -5.69
CA PRO A 28 -9.99 11.33 -6.57
C PRO A 28 -9.63 9.84 -6.49
N PRO A 29 -10.58 8.91 -6.70
CA PRO A 29 -10.36 7.47 -6.53
C PRO A 29 -9.18 6.91 -7.32
N ASN A 30 -9.02 7.31 -8.59
CA ASN A 30 -7.91 6.83 -9.43
C ASN A 30 -6.53 7.24 -8.87
N VAL A 31 -6.43 8.41 -8.24
CA VAL A 31 -5.20 8.86 -7.57
C VAL A 31 -4.90 7.97 -6.36
N VAL A 32 -5.93 7.63 -5.57
CA VAL A 32 -5.76 6.75 -4.40
C VAL A 32 -5.38 5.32 -4.83
N ILE A 33 -5.97 4.80 -5.91
CA ILE A 33 -5.62 3.49 -6.48
C ILE A 33 -4.13 3.45 -6.87
N VAL A 34 -3.65 4.46 -7.59
CA VAL A 34 -2.24 4.53 -8.00
C VAL A 34 -1.32 4.68 -6.78
N ALA A 35 -1.70 5.51 -5.81
CA ALA A 35 -0.93 5.68 -4.58
C ALA A 35 -0.81 4.37 -3.78
N LEU A 36 -1.91 3.62 -3.66
CA LEU A 36 -1.90 2.32 -3.00
C LEU A 36 -1.07 1.30 -3.78
N ALA A 37 -1.20 1.24 -5.11
CA ALA A 37 -0.39 0.36 -5.95
C ALA A 37 1.11 0.66 -5.81
N ASN A 38 1.49 1.95 -5.78
CA ASN A 38 2.87 2.37 -5.55
C ASN A 38 3.37 1.96 -4.15
N LYS A 39 2.53 2.11 -3.12
CA LYS A 39 2.85 1.63 -1.77
C LYS A 39 3.12 0.12 -1.76
N MET A 40 2.26 -0.68 -2.40
CA MET A 40 2.46 -2.13 -2.53
C MET A 40 3.75 -2.46 -3.29
N ALA A 41 4.04 -1.75 -4.39
CA ALA A 41 5.26 -1.94 -5.17
C ALA A 41 6.52 -1.69 -4.32
N ARG A 42 6.53 -0.62 -3.53
CA ARG A 42 7.64 -0.31 -2.62
C ARG A 42 7.81 -1.37 -1.53
N THR A 43 6.72 -1.90 -0.98
CA THR A 43 6.77 -3.01 -0.01
C THR A 43 7.37 -4.27 -0.66
N ILE A 44 6.90 -4.65 -1.85
CA ILE A 44 7.42 -5.82 -2.58
C ILE A 44 8.91 -5.62 -2.88
N TRP A 45 9.30 -4.45 -3.36
CA TRP A 45 10.70 -4.15 -3.64
C TRP A 45 11.56 -4.28 -2.37
N ALA A 46 11.15 -3.73 -1.23
CA ALA A 46 11.93 -3.82 0.00
C ALA A 46 12.05 -5.26 0.52
N VAL A 47 10.98 -6.06 0.41
CA VAL A 47 10.98 -7.49 0.75
C VAL A 47 11.99 -8.25 -0.11
N LEU A 48 11.95 -8.04 -1.43
CA LEU A 48 12.82 -8.74 -2.38
C LEU A 48 14.27 -8.25 -2.33
N ALA A 49 14.50 -6.93 -2.23
CA ALA A 49 15.82 -6.33 -2.22
C ALA A 49 16.64 -6.69 -0.97
N HIS A 50 15.97 -7.09 0.12
CA HIS A 50 16.61 -7.47 1.36
C HIS A 50 16.46 -8.96 1.70
N ASP A 51 15.87 -9.75 0.79
CA ASP A 51 15.57 -11.18 0.98
C ASP A 51 14.92 -11.49 2.34
N ARG A 52 13.85 -10.74 2.67
CA ARG A 52 13.15 -10.87 3.96
C ARG A 52 11.73 -11.38 3.75
N PRO A 53 11.19 -12.18 4.68
CA PRO A 53 9.76 -12.50 4.65
C PRO A 53 8.92 -11.24 4.88
N TYR A 54 7.75 -11.18 4.25
CA TYR A 54 6.78 -10.11 4.48
C TYR A 54 6.31 -10.09 5.93
N GLN A 55 6.34 -8.92 6.56
CA GLN A 55 5.87 -8.70 7.93
C GLN A 55 4.82 -7.58 7.92
N LYS A 56 3.57 -7.88 8.29
CA LYS A 56 2.46 -6.92 8.30
C LYS A 56 2.74 -5.68 9.17
N GLY A 57 3.43 -5.87 10.29
CA GLY A 57 3.78 -4.82 11.25
C GLY A 57 5.16 -4.18 11.05
N TYR A 58 5.79 -4.34 9.88
CA TYR A 58 7.13 -3.80 9.65
C TYR A 58 7.15 -2.27 9.75
N VAL A 59 8.03 -1.73 10.59
CA VAL A 59 8.31 -0.30 10.72
C VAL A 59 9.75 -0.05 10.26
N SER A 60 9.93 0.85 9.29
CA SER A 60 11.28 1.21 8.84
C SER A 60 12.01 1.97 9.93
N VAL A 61 13.19 1.49 10.30
CA VAL A 61 14.11 2.21 11.18
C VAL A 61 14.97 3.14 10.33
N LYS A 62 15.22 4.36 10.80
CA LYS A 62 16.13 5.29 10.13
C LYS A 62 17.55 4.70 10.17
N PRO A 63 18.27 4.58 9.04
CA PRO A 63 19.68 4.18 9.07
C PRO A 63 20.48 5.23 9.86
N ALA A 64 21.46 4.76 10.63
CA ALA A 64 22.34 5.59 11.46
C ALA A 64 23.14 6.59 10.60
#